data_AF-A0A6C0IHB0-F1
#
_entry.id   AF-A0A6C0IHB0-F1
#
_cell.length_a   1.000
_cell.length_b   1.000
_cell.length_c   1.000
_cell.angle_alpha   90.00
_cell.angle_beta   90.00
_cell.angle_gamma   90.00
#
_symmetry.space_group_name_H-M   'P 1'
#
loop_
_entity.id
_entity.type
_entity.pdbx_description
1 polymer ?
#
loop_
_entity_poly.entity_id
_entity_poly.type
_entity_poly.pdbx_seq_one_letter_code
_entity_poly.pdbx_strand_id
1 'polypeptide(L)'
;MDTSLIIILAIVLLILIVLNHITIITTPYVNQPNCSLTAYGCCPNGIDSKLNYYGSNCPGYKTTPGYAPPPPTPSPYIPPPPQPIPQPIPQPIPQPIPQPIPQPIPQPIPQPIPQPAPAPMPPKPIGGCAGTRYGCCPNNVTPKINIQGSNCILHS
;
A
#
# COMPACT_ATOMS: atom_id res chain seq x y z
N MET A 1 20.98 1.22 37.16
CA MET A 1 22.00 0.57 36.31
C MET A 1 22.90 -0.22 37.25
N ASP A 2 22.81 -1.54 37.22
CA ASP A 2 23.57 -2.40 38.12
C ASP A 2 25.06 -2.40 37.76
N THR A 3 25.93 -2.33 38.77
CA THR A 3 27.38 -2.39 38.61
C THR A 3 27.82 -3.61 37.79
N SER A 4 27.11 -4.73 37.93
CA SER A 4 27.32 -5.96 37.16
C SER A 4 27.08 -5.75 35.65
N LEU A 5 26.05 -5.00 35.27
CA LEU A 5 25.78 -4.69 33.86
C LEU A 5 26.88 -3.80 33.27
N ILE A 6 27.37 -2.84 34.05
CA ILE A 6 28.46 -1.94 33.64
C ILE A 6 29.75 -2.74 33.42
N ILE A 7 30.07 -3.68 34.32
CA ILE A 7 31.25 -4.56 34.18
C ILE A 7 31.13 -5.45 32.94
N ILE A 8 29.96 -6.05 32.70
CA ILE A 8 29.72 -6.89 31.51
C ILE A 8 29.90 -6.08 30.22
N LEU A 9 29.31 -4.88 30.15
CA LEU A 9 29.44 -4.02 28.98
C LEU A 9 30.89 -3.58 28.72
N ALA A 10 31.66 -3.28 29.77
CA ALA A 10 33.07 -2.93 29.65
C ALA A 10 33.92 -4.11 29.12
N ILE A 11 33.67 -5.33 29.58
CA ILE A 11 34.37 -6.54 29.10
C ILE A 11 34.04 -6.81 27.64
N VAL A 12 32.76 -6.73 27.24
CA VAL A 12 32.33 -6.92 25.86
C VAL A 12 32.99 -5.89 24.93
N LEU A 13 33.02 -4.61 25.34
CA LEU A 13 33.68 -3.57 24.56
C LEU A 13 35.17 -3.83 24.39
N LEU A 14 35.87 -4.25 25.45
CA LEU A 14 37.30 -4.56 25.39
C LEU A 14 37.58 -5.75 24.45
N ILE A 15 36.75 -6.80 24.50
CA ILE A 15 36.85 -7.95 23.59
C ILE A 15 36.68 -7.51 22.12
N LEU A 16 35.68 -6.66 21.84
CA LEU A 16 35.45 -6.15 20.48
C LEU A 16 36.63 -5.32 19.97
N ILE A 17 37.24 -4.49 20.82
CA ILE A 17 38.43 -3.71 20.46
C ILE A 17 39.60 -4.63 20.15
N VAL A 18 39.84 -5.66 20.96
CA VAL A 18 40.92 -6.63 20.75
C VAL A 18 40.70 -7.43 19.46
N LEU A 19 39.48 -7.92 19.21
CA LEU A 19 39.15 -8.67 17.99
C LEU A 19 39.33 -7.83 16.72
N ASN A 20 38.92 -6.56 16.74
CA ASN A 20 39.14 -5.64 15.63
C ASN A 20 40.64 -5.42 15.36
N HIS A 21 41.43 -5.23 16.42
CA HIS A 21 42.89 -5.02 16.27
C HIS A 21 43.61 -6.28 15.75
N ILE A 22 43.17 -7.48 16.13
CA ILE A 22 43.69 -8.74 15.59
C ILE A 22 43.32 -8.89 14.11
N THR A 23 42.10 -8.49 13.71
CA THR A 23 41.65 -8.56 12.32
C THR A 23 42.52 -7.69 11.39
N ILE A 24 42.94 -6.51 11.86
CA ILE A 24 43.84 -5.62 11.11
C ILE A 24 45.25 -6.22 10.94
N ILE A 25 45.73 -6.98 11.92
CA ILE A 25 47.09 -7.57 11.89
C ILE A 25 47.12 -8.89 11.08
N THR A 26 45.99 -9.59 10.98
CA THR A 26 45.89 -10.92 10.35
C THR A 26 45.45 -10.89 8.89
N THR A 27 44.97 -9.76 8.36
CA THR A 27 45.10 -9.56 6.91
C THR A 27 46.59 -9.58 6.62
N PRO A 28 47.11 -10.50 5.78
CA PRO A 28 48.49 -10.38 5.36
C PRO A 28 48.57 -9.01 4.68
N TYR A 29 49.19 -8.05 5.35
CA TYR A 29 49.71 -6.87 4.71
C TYR A 29 50.81 -7.41 3.80
N VAL A 30 50.39 -7.94 2.66
CA VAL A 30 51.26 -8.31 1.57
C VAL A 30 51.82 -6.98 1.11
N ASN A 31 52.94 -6.63 1.70
CA ASN A 31 53.85 -5.58 1.26
C ASN A 31 54.50 -6.01 -0.08
N GLN A 32 53.75 -6.67 -0.98
CA GLN A 32 54.07 -6.66 -2.39
C GLN A 32 53.41 -5.37 -2.89
N PRO A 33 54.19 -4.29 -3.11
CA PRO A 33 53.72 -3.24 -4.00
C PRO A 33 53.10 -3.92 -5.23
N ASN A 34 51.84 -3.60 -5.52
CA ASN A 34 51.09 -4.17 -6.64
C ASN A 34 51.63 -3.65 -7.98
N CYS A 35 52.95 -3.73 -8.21
CA CYS A 35 53.60 -3.35 -9.45
C CYS A 35 53.01 -4.11 -10.65
N SER A 36 52.48 -5.32 -10.42
CA SER A 36 51.78 -6.14 -11.43
C SER A 36 50.46 -5.53 -11.92
N LEU A 37 49.87 -4.61 -11.17
CA LEU A 37 48.65 -3.89 -11.56
C LEU A 37 48.94 -2.54 -12.26
N THR A 38 50.22 -2.13 -12.31
CA THR A 38 50.60 -0.88 -12.98
C THR A 38 50.66 -1.09 -14.50
N ALA A 39 50.47 -0.01 -15.26
CA ALA A 39 50.42 -0.05 -16.73
C ALA A 39 51.65 -0.70 -17.39
N TYR A 40 52.79 -0.70 -16.73
CA TYR A 40 54.05 -1.23 -17.26
C TYR A 40 54.56 -2.48 -16.50
N GLY A 41 53.89 -2.89 -15.42
CA GLY A 41 54.27 -4.07 -14.63
C GLY A 41 55.48 -3.86 -13.71
N CYS A 42 56.02 -4.96 -13.19
CA CYS A 42 57.13 -4.97 -12.24
C CYS A 42 58.51 -4.89 -12.90
N CYS A 43 59.47 -4.28 -12.21
CA CYS A 43 60.90 -4.43 -12.45
C CYS A 43 61.36 -5.88 -12.21
N PRO A 44 62.53 -6.30 -12.71
CA PRO A 44 63.03 -7.68 -12.55
C PRO A 44 63.19 -8.14 -11.09
N ASN A 45 63.30 -7.20 -10.14
CA ASN A 45 63.32 -7.49 -8.72
C ASN A 45 61.95 -7.85 -8.13
N GLY A 46 60.86 -7.71 -8.89
CA GLY A 46 59.50 -8.07 -8.50
C GLY A 46 58.84 -7.14 -7.47
N ILE A 47 59.50 -6.03 -7.14
CA ILE A 47 59.07 -5.09 -6.08
C ILE A 47 58.75 -3.73 -6.70
N ASP A 48 59.64 -3.17 -7.52
CA ASP A 48 59.43 -1.82 -8.05
C ASP A 48 58.51 -1.81 -9.27
N SER A 49 57.75 -0.73 -9.46
CA SER A 49 56.94 -0.53 -10.66
C SER A 49 57.77 0.09 -11.78
N LYS A 50 57.59 -0.38 -13.01
CA LYS A 50 58.23 0.22 -14.20
C LYS A 50 57.60 1.59 -14.51
N LEU A 51 58.43 2.59 -14.82
CA LEU A 51 58.00 3.94 -15.20
C LEU A 51 57.54 4.02 -16.67
N ASN A 52 58.06 3.15 -17.52
CA ASN A 52 57.69 2.98 -18.92
C ASN A 52 57.89 1.52 -19.34
N TYR A 53 57.49 1.17 -20.55
CA TYR A 53 57.61 -0.20 -21.09
C TYR A 53 59.04 -0.77 -20.97
N TYR A 54 60.06 0.09 -21.08
CA TYR A 54 61.47 -0.30 -21.02
C TYR A 54 62.02 -0.45 -19.60
N GLY A 55 61.29 0.01 -18.58
CA GLY A 55 61.74 -0.04 -17.19
C GLY A 55 62.98 0.82 -16.95
N SER A 56 63.00 2.04 -17.47
CA SER A 56 64.18 2.94 -17.37
C SER A 56 64.57 3.32 -15.94
N ASN A 57 63.68 3.10 -14.96
CA ASN A 57 63.91 3.29 -13.53
C ASN A 57 64.32 2.00 -12.79
N CYS A 58 64.36 0.85 -13.46
CA CYS A 58 64.62 -0.43 -12.81
C CYS A 58 66.10 -0.62 -12.48
N PRO A 59 66.43 -1.26 -11.33
CA PRO A 59 67.79 -1.66 -11.02
C PRO A 59 68.37 -2.54 -12.13
N GLY A 60 69.57 -2.20 -12.62
CA GLY A 60 70.22 -2.93 -13.71
C GLY A 60 69.89 -2.43 -15.12
N TYR A 61 69.06 -1.39 -15.28
CA TYR A 61 68.86 -0.74 -16.58
C TYR A 61 70.19 -0.11 -17.06
N LYS A 62 70.77 -0.70 -18.12
CA LYS A 62 72.00 -0.20 -18.76
C LYS A 62 71.63 0.63 -19.99
N THR A 63 71.87 1.93 -19.94
CA THR A 63 71.80 2.83 -21.10
C THR A 63 73.09 2.74 -21.92
N THR A 64 73.39 1.59 -22.52
CA THR A 64 74.51 1.49 -23.46
C THR A 64 74.10 2.09 -24.81
N PRO A 65 74.84 3.07 -25.38
CA PRO A 65 74.59 3.57 -26.73
C PRO A 65 74.69 2.41 -27.72
N GLY A 66 73.57 2.03 -28.35
CA GLY A 66 73.53 0.96 -29.36
C GLY A 66 72.59 -0.21 -29.05
N TYR A 67 72.04 -0.32 -27.84
CA TYR A 67 70.92 -1.24 -27.60
C TYR A 67 69.63 -0.54 -27.99
N ALA A 68 69.18 -0.74 -29.23
CA ALA A 68 67.81 -0.45 -29.58
C ALA A 68 66.91 -1.28 -28.66
N PRO A 69 65.90 -0.68 -28.00
CA PRO A 69 64.97 -1.45 -27.20
C PRO A 69 64.37 -2.58 -28.05
N PRO A 70 64.11 -3.76 -27.47
CA PRO A 70 63.45 -4.83 -28.21
C PRO A 70 62.13 -4.29 -28.78
N PRO A 71 61.76 -4.68 -30.01
CA PRO A 71 60.50 -4.26 -30.60
C PRO A 71 59.37 -4.58 -29.60
N PRO A 72 58.37 -3.70 -29.45
CA PRO A 72 57.25 -3.97 -28.58
C PRO A 72 56.66 -5.32 -28.97
N THR A 73 56.64 -6.27 -28.02
CA THR A 73 55.91 -7.52 -28.22
C THR A 73 54.46 -7.15 -28.50
N PRO A 74 53.78 -7.81 -29.46
CA PRO A 74 52.38 -7.57 -29.73
C PRO A 74 51.61 -7.60 -28.42
N SER A 75 50.93 -6.49 -28.09
CA SER A 75 50.06 -6.45 -26.92
C SER A 75 49.08 -7.62 -27.05
N PRO A 76 48.87 -8.43 -25.99
CA PRO A 76 47.85 -9.47 -26.03
C PRO A 76 46.52 -8.80 -26.42
N TYR A 77 45.91 -9.28 -27.49
CA TYR A 77 44.59 -8.83 -27.90
C TYR A 77 43.61 -9.32 -26.82
N ILE A 78 43.18 -8.39 -25.95
CA ILE A 78 42.11 -8.66 -25.02
C ILE A 78 40.81 -8.40 -25.79
N PRO A 79 39.99 -9.44 -26.10
CA PRO A 79 38.70 -9.21 -26.71
C PRO A 79 37.86 -8.32 -25.77
N PRO A 80 36.99 -7.44 -26.32
CA PRO A 80 36.09 -6.66 -25.49
C PRO A 80 35.26 -7.61 -24.62
N PRO A 81 34.93 -7.21 -23.38
CA PRO A 81 34.05 -8.00 -22.53
C PRO A 81 32.72 -8.26 -23.27
N PRO A 82 32.07 -9.42 -23.05
CA PRO A 82 30.76 -9.70 -23.62
C PRO A 82 29.79 -8.55 -23.33
N GLN A 83 29.08 -8.08 -24.34
CA GLN A 83 28.02 -7.09 -24.11
C GLN A 83 26.93 -7.73 -23.24
N PRO A 84 26.31 -6.96 -22.32
CA PRO A 84 25.13 -7.42 -21.60
C PRO A 84 24.07 -7.87 -22.59
N ILE A 85 23.57 -9.09 -22.42
CA ILE A 85 22.41 -9.57 -23.19
C ILE A 85 21.22 -8.70 -22.75
N PRO A 86 20.47 -8.08 -23.69
CA PRO A 86 19.27 -7.32 -23.35
C PRO A 86 18.33 -8.18 -22.49
N GLN A 87 18.00 -7.70 -21.30
CA GLN A 87 17.02 -8.38 -20.45
C GLN A 87 15.62 -8.24 -21.08
N PRO A 88 14.76 -9.26 -20.97
CA PRO A 88 13.36 -9.13 -21.35
C PRO A 88 12.73 -7.96 -20.59
N ILE A 89 12.06 -7.08 -21.33
CA ILE A 89 11.27 -5.99 -20.73
C ILE A 89 10.11 -6.64 -19.96
N PRO A 90 9.90 -6.35 -18.67
CA PRO A 90 8.75 -6.88 -17.93
C PRO A 90 7.43 -6.54 -18.66
N GLN A 91 6.61 -7.55 -18.91
CA GLN A 91 5.28 -7.32 -19.48
C GLN A 91 4.38 -6.61 -18.44
N PRO A 92 3.47 -5.72 -18.88
CA PRO A 92 2.46 -5.15 -17.99
C PRO A 92 1.63 -6.26 -17.34
N ILE A 93 1.52 -6.22 -16.02
CA ILE A 93 0.65 -7.13 -15.27
C ILE A 93 -0.80 -6.72 -15.58
N PRO A 94 -1.68 -7.65 -16.00
CA PRO A 94 -3.10 -7.34 -16.21
C PRO A 94 -3.72 -6.71 -14.95
N GLN A 95 -4.36 -5.56 -15.10
CA GLN A 95 -5.08 -4.94 -13.99
C GLN A 95 -6.33 -5.76 -13.63
N PRO A 96 -6.69 -5.87 -12.34
CA PRO A 96 -7.95 -6.47 -11.94
C PRO A 96 -9.13 -5.74 -12.60
N ILE A 97 -10.03 -6.50 -13.22
CA ILE A 97 -11.28 -5.96 -13.77
C ILE A 97 -12.19 -5.58 -12.59
N PRO A 98 -12.71 -4.34 -12.51
CA PRO A 98 -13.64 -3.95 -11.45
C PRO A 98 -14.84 -4.90 -11.40
N GLN A 99 -15.15 -5.42 -10.21
CA GLN A 99 -16.36 -6.22 -10.02
C GLN A 99 -17.61 -5.34 -10.10
N PRO A 100 -18.73 -5.85 -10.66
CA PRO A 100 -20.01 -5.15 -10.62
C PRO A 100 -20.42 -4.84 -9.18
N ILE A 101 -20.83 -3.60 -8.92
CA ILE A 101 -21.36 -3.19 -7.62
C ILE A 101 -22.77 -3.82 -7.48
N PRO A 102 -23.07 -4.54 -6.39
CA PRO A 102 -24.41 -5.07 -6.16
C PRO A 102 -25.46 -3.95 -6.17
N GLN A 103 -26.54 -4.13 -6.94
CA GLN A 103 -27.65 -3.17 -6.92
C GLN A 103 -28.45 -3.28 -5.62
N PRO A 104 -28.98 -2.15 -5.09
CA PRO A 104 -29.88 -2.18 -3.94
C PRO A 104 -31.12 -3.04 -4.24
N ILE A 105 -31.47 -3.92 -3.30
CA ILE A 105 -32.71 -4.70 -3.38
C ILE A 105 -33.89 -3.76 -3.11
N PRO A 106 -34.92 -3.70 -3.99
CA PRO A 106 -36.12 -2.89 -3.74
C PRO A 106 -36.76 -3.24 -2.40
N GLN A 107 -37.07 -2.22 -1.58
CA GLN A 107 -37.79 -2.44 -0.33
C GLN A 107 -39.25 -2.80 -0.60
N PRO A 108 -39.87 -3.69 0.21
CA PRO A 108 -41.30 -3.96 0.14
C PRO A 108 -42.11 -2.68 0.33
N ILE A 109 -43.09 -2.44 -0.54
CA ILE A 109 -44.01 -1.32 -0.42
C ILE A 109 -45.00 -1.64 0.71
N PRO A 110 -45.19 -0.74 1.71
CA PRO A 110 -46.18 -0.94 2.76
C PRO A 110 -47.59 -1.13 2.17
N GLN A 111 -48.31 -2.15 2.62
CA GLN A 111 -49.69 -2.37 2.20
C GLN A 111 -50.62 -1.30 2.81
N PRO A 112 -51.66 -0.86 2.08
CA PRO A 112 -52.69 0.02 2.64
C PRO A 112 -53.35 -0.61 3.87
N ILE A 113 -53.49 0.17 4.93
CA ILE A 113 -54.21 -0.25 6.13
C ILE A 113 -55.72 -0.25 5.80
N PRO A 114 -56.47 -1.34 6.09
CA PRO A 114 -57.92 -1.36 5.90
C PRO A 114 -58.61 -0.23 6.66
N GLN A 115 -59.50 0.51 5.99
CA GLN A 115 -60.31 1.53 6.67
C GLN A 115 -61.34 0.87 7.61
N PRO A 116 -61.63 1.48 8.78
CA PRO A 116 -62.71 1.05 9.65
C PRO A 116 -64.07 1.05 8.94
N ALA A 117 -64.89 0.04 9.22
CA ALA A 117 -66.25 -0.03 8.70
C ALA A 117 -67.12 1.13 9.24
N PRO A 118 -68.09 1.64 8.46
CA PRO A 118 -69.05 2.64 8.95
C PRO A 118 -69.82 2.15 10.18
N ALA A 119 -70.10 3.06 11.12
CA ALA A 119 -70.89 2.75 12.30
C ALA A 119 -72.33 2.33 11.91
N PRO A 120 -72.97 1.42 12.66
CA PRO A 120 -74.36 1.04 12.43
C PRO A 120 -75.30 2.25 12.52
N MET A 121 -76.22 2.37 11.56
CA MET A 121 -77.30 3.37 11.66
C MET A 121 -78.23 3.04 12.83
N PRO A 122 -78.75 4.04 13.55
CA PRO A 122 -79.72 3.81 14.61
C PRO A 122 -81.00 3.17 14.03
N PRO A 123 -81.63 2.24 14.77
CA PRO A 123 -82.86 1.58 14.32
C PRO A 123 -83.99 2.61 14.15
N LYS A 124 -84.71 2.52 13.02
CA LYS A 124 -85.90 3.33 12.77
C LYS A 124 -87.00 2.91 13.77
N PRO A 125 -87.65 3.86 14.49
CA PRO A 125 -88.75 3.53 15.39
C PRO A 125 -89.90 2.83 14.66
N ILE A 126 -90.41 1.74 15.25
CA ILE A 126 -91.61 1.05 14.78
C ILE A 126 -92.79 2.03 14.92
N GLY A 127 -93.52 2.30 13.83
CA GLY A 127 -94.61 3.27 13.78
C GLY A 127 -94.22 4.69 13.34
N GLY A 128 -92.94 4.94 13.00
CA GLY A 128 -92.49 6.23 12.51
C GLY A 128 -92.41 7.30 13.60
N CYS A 129 -92.31 8.58 13.21
CA CYS A 129 -92.12 9.68 14.17
C CYS A 129 -93.32 9.86 15.12
N ALA A 130 -94.53 9.49 14.69
CA ALA A 130 -95.75 9.60 15.50
C ALA A 130 -95.73 8.66 16.71
N GLY A 131 -95.02 7.53 16.62
CA GLY A 131 -94.86 6.58 17.73
C GLY A 131 -93.78 6.98 18.75
N THR A 132 -93.06 8.08 18.52
CA THR A 132 -92.02 8.55 19.44
C THR A 132 -92.60 9.43 20.55
N ARG A 133 -91.92 9.47 21.71
CA ARG A 133 -92.32 10.25 22.91
C ARG A 133 -92.74 11.69 22.60
N TYR A 134 -92.09 12.32 21.63
CA TYR A 134 -92.26 13.75 21.33
C TYR A 134 -93.01 14.00 20.01
N GLY A 135 -93.39 12.95 19.28
CA GLY A 135 -94.07 13.05 17.99
C GLY A 135 -93.17 13.49 16.83
N CYS A 136 -93.80 13.92 15.73
CA CYS A 136 -93.13 14.33 14.50
C CYS A 136 -92.74 15.82 14.48
N CYS A 137 -91.65 16.13 13.78
CA CYS A 137 -91.37 17.46 13.26
C CYS A 137 -92.40 17.89 12.19
N PRO A 138 -92.49 19.19 11.82
CA PRO A 138 -93.45 19.68 10.83
C PRO A 138 -93.35 19.03 9.45
N ASN A 139 -92.22 18.38 9.14
CA ASN A 139 -92.02 17.62 7.91
C ASN A 139 -92.67 16.22 7.92
N ASN A 140 -93.33 15.82 9.03
CA ASN A 140 -94.00 14.53 9.23
C ASN A 140 -93.14 13.27 9.06
N VAL A 141 -91.81 13.40 9.01
CA VAL A 141 -90.89 12.25 8.82
C VAL A 141 -89.88 12.14 9.96
N THR A 142 -89.42 13.26 10.50
CA THR A 142 -88.37 13.30 11.53
C THR A 142 -88.99 13.22 12.93
N PRO A 143 -88.58 12.28 13.81
CA PRO A 143 -89.00 12.29 15.21
C PRO A 143 -88.34 13.44 15.97
N LYS A 144 -89.11 14.13 16.80
CA LYS A 144 -88.59 15.14 17.71
C LYS A 144 -87.69 14.49 18.77
N ILE A 145 -86.55 15.10 19.08
CA ILE A 145 -85.66 14.63 20.16
C ILE A 145 -86.06 15.16 21.55
N ASN A 146 -86.90 16.19 21.60
CA ASN A 146 -87.48 16.77 22.83
C ASN A 146 -88.81 17.46 22.52
N ILE A 147 -89.55 17.89 23.55
CA ILE A 147 -90.88 18.51 23.36
C ILE A 147 -90.83 19.81 22.53
N GLN A 148 -89.69 20.51 22.55
CA GLN A 148 -89.43 21.73 21.78
C GLN A 148 -89.11 21.44 20.30
N GLY A 149 -88.75 20.19 19.96
CA GLY A 149 -88.34 19.81 18.61
C GLY A 149 -87.05 20.48 18.16
N SER A 150 -86.02 20.53 19.01
CA SER A 150 -84.75 21.22 18.69
C SER A 150 -83.98 20.66 17.48
N ASN A 151 -84.31 19.43 17.04
CA ASN A 151 -83.78 18.83 15.80
C ASN A 151 -84.70 19.04 14.59
N CYS A 152 -85.85 19.67 14.77
CA CYS A 152 -86.73 20.01 13.66
C CYS A 152 -86.14 21.22 12.96
N ILE A 153 -85.61 20.98 11.77
CA ILE A 153 -85.24 22.05 10.87
C ILE A 153 -86.55 22.76 10.49
N LEU A 154 -86.68 24.04 10.88
CA LEU A 154 -87.75 24.89 10.42
C LEU A 154 -87.54 25.09 8.92
N HIS A 155 -88.14 24.22 8.11
CA HIS A 155 -88.35 24.54 6.71
C HIS A 155 -89.31 25.72 6.70
N SER A 156 -88.80 26.89 6.28
CA SER A 156 -89.66 28.01 5.87
C SER A 156 -90.40 27.65 4.59
#